data_AF-A0A542DHD6-F1
#
_entry.id   AF-A0A542DHD6-F1
#
_cell.length_a   1.000
_cell.length_b   1.000
_cell.length_c   1.000
_cell.angle_alpha   90.00
_cell.angle_beta   90.00
_cell.angle_gamma   90.00
#
_symmetry.space_group_name_H-M   'P 1'
#
loop_
_entity.id
_entity.type
_entity.pdbx_description
1 polymer ?
#
loop_
_entity_poly.entity_id
_entity_poly.type
_entity_poly.pdbx_seq_one_letter_code
_entity_poly.pdbx_strand_id
1 'polypeptide(L)'
;MGRPEPEPTLDIAHGDVALSKHLKNSLNLLRNKVDDPEFKNLVDDITAGRKSLRDAVTSPVLARALDPLMEQASEHYRNLSEQEREELARTGEQQFEELRQEEEAAPAAGRRRPDDDDEDEDFSDRNWIR
;
A
#
# COMPACT_ATOMS: atom_id res chain seq x y z
N MET A 1 -17.32 21.45 14.16
CA MET A 1 -15.94 21.02 13.83
C MET A 1 -16.05 19.84 12.87
N GLY A 2 -15.87 20.08 11.57
CA GLY A 2 -15.94 19.02 10.55
C GLY A 2 -14.83 18.01 10.78
N ARG A 3 -15.14 16.71 10.68
CA ARG A 3 -14.12 15.66 10.72
C ARG A 3 -13.20 15.88 9.50
N PRO A 4 -11.87 15.80 9.64
CA PRO A 4 -10.98 15.83 8.48
C PRO A 4 -11.40 14.70 7.55
N GLU A 5 -11.66 15.03 6.29
CA GLU A 5 -11.99 14.02 5.29
C GLU A 5 -10.79 13.06 5.17
N PRO A 6 -11.04 11.73 5.13
CA PRO A 6 -9.96 10.77 5.00
C PRO A 6 -9.20 11.07 3.71
N GLU A 7 -7.89 11.34 3.81
CA GLU A 7 -7.06 11.58 2.64
C GLU A 7 -7.22 10.41 1.66
N PRO A 8 -7.48 10.67 0.37
CA PRO A 8 -7.61 9.62 -0.63
C PRO A 8 -6.31 8.80 -0.63
N THR A 9 -6.41 7.55 -0.16
CA THR A 9 -5.27 6.64 -0.12
C THR A 9 -5.12 6.05 -1.50
N LEU A 10 -3.93 6.21 -2.09
CA LEU A 10 -3.62 5.58 -3.37
C LEU A 10 -3.74 4.07 -3.21
N ASP A 11 -4.54 3.44 -4.05
CA ASP A 11 -4.69 1.99 -4.05
C ASP A 11 -3.49 1.33 -4.74
N ILE A 12 -2.43 1.08 -3.96
CA ILE A 12 -1.21 0.42 -4.43
C ILE A 12 -1.39 -1.11 -4.37
N ALA A 13 -2.20 -1.59 -3.43
CA ALA A 13 -2.35 -3.00 -3.08
C ALA A 13 -3.71 -3.61 -3.45
N HIS A 14 -4.44 -3.00 -4.40
CA HIS A 14 -5.69 -3.51 -4.98
C HIS A 14 -6.81 -3.75 -3.95
N GLY A 15 -7.17 -2.71 -3.21
CA GLY A 15 -8.26 -2.68 -2.24
C GLY A 15 -7.82 -2.83 -0.80
N ASP A 16 -6.55 -3.20 -0.57
CA ASP A 16 -5.96 -3.22 0.76
C ASP A 16 -5.41 -1.83 1.13
N VAL A 17 -6.24 -1.05 1.81
CA VAL A 17 -5.95 0.34 2.20
C VAL A 17 -4.74 0.42 3.12
N ALA A 18 -4.57 -0.54 4.01
CA ALA A 18 -3.57 -0.45 5.05
C ALA A 18 -2.21 -0.99 4.56
N LEU A 19 -2.21 -2.04 3.74
CA LEU A 19 -1.04 -2.39 2.94
C LEU A 19 -0.63 -1.26 1.99
N SER A 20 -1.60 -0.54 1.40
CA SER A 20 -1.31 0.62 0.55
C SER A 20 -0.64 1.77 1.33
N LYS A 21 -1.10 2.06 2.55
CA LYS A 21 -0.45 3.05 3.44
C LYS A 21 0.94 2.60 3.84
N HIS A 22 1.10 1.35 4.23
CA HIS A 22 2.39 0.78 4.60
C HIS A 22 3.39 0.88 3.43
N LEU A 23 2.97 0.48 2.22
CA LEU A 23 3.79 0.60 1.01
C LEU A 23 4.16 2.05 0.70
N LYS A 24 3.22 2.99 0.81
CA LYS A 24 3.51 4.43 0.64
C LYS A 24 4.56 4.92 1.64
N ASN A 25 4.46 4.52 2.90
CA ASN A 25 5.42 4.88 3.94
C ASN A 25 6.80 4.28 3.67
N SER A 26 6.85 3.01 3.25
CA SER A 26 8.10 2.31 2.89
C SER A 26 8.77 2.94 1.67
N LEU A 27 8.01 3.34 0.64
CA LEU A 27 8.54 4.06 -0.51
C LEU A 27 9.12 5.43 -0.12
N ASN A 28 8.43 6.17 0.75
CA ASN A 28 8.93 7.44 1.28
C ASN A 28 10.21 7.27 2.10
N LEU A 29 10.31 6.21 2.89
CA LEU A 29 11.53 5.88 3.62
C LEU A 29 12.70 5.62 2.67
N LEU A 30 12.48 4.83 1.62
CA LEU A 30 13.50 4.55 0.61
C LEU A 30 13.93 5.82 -0.13
N ARG A 31 12.98 6.67 -0.52
CA ARG A 31 13.24 7.98 -1.17
C ARG A 31 14.19 8.87 -0.35
N ASN A 32 14.09 8.82 0.98
CA ASN A 32 14.92 9.61 1.88
C ASN A 32 16.31 9.01 2.11
N LYS A 33 16.46 7.68 1.95
CA LYS A 33 17.73 6.97 2.17
C LYS A 33 18.59 6.88 0.91
N VAL A 34 17.98 6.81 -0.26
CA VAL A 34 18.69 6.68 -1.55
C VAL A 34 18.97 8.06 -2.12
N ASP A 35 20.24 8.39 -2.38
CA ASP A 35 20.62 9.66 -3.00
C ASP A 35 20.72 9.57 -4.53
N ASP A 36 19.61 9.20 -5.16
CA ASP A 36 19.46 9.12 -6.61
C ASP A 36 18.25 9.99 -7.05
N PRO A 37 18.47 11.09 -7.80
CA PRO A 37 17.39 11.97 -8.24
C PRO A 37 16.34 11.27 -9.12
N GLU A 38 16.75 10.32 -9.97
CA GLU A 38 15.82 9.60 -10.85
C GLU A 38 14.96 8.64 -10.02
N PHE A 39 15.55 8.00 -9.01
CA PHE A 39 14.81 7.16 -8.08
C PHE A 39 13.81 7.98 -7.25
N LYS A 40 14.21 9.15 -6.75
CA LYS A 40 13.32 10.05 -6.01
C LYS A 40 12.10 10.44 -6.86
N ASN A 41 12.33 10.79 -8.13
CA ASN A 41 11.26 11.09 -9.08
C ASN A 41 10.36 9.88 -9.36
N LEU A 42 10.93 8.68 -9.48
CA LEU A 42 10.16 7.45 -9.65
C LEU A 42 9.23 7.20 -8.46
N VAL A 43 9.71 7.38 -7.23
CA VAL A 43 8.89 7.28 -6.02
C VAL A 43 7.79 8.36 -5.99
N ASP A 44 8.11 9.59 -6.39
CA ASP A 44 7.12 10.67 -6.46
C ASP A 44 6.03 10.40 -7.52
N ASP A 45 6.38 9.76 -8.64
CA ASP A 45 5.41 9.32 -9.65
C ASP A 45 4.50 8.21 -9.12
N ILE A 46 5.05 7.24 -8.39
CA ILE A 46 4.27 6.14 -7.81
C ILE A 46 3.33 6.68 -6.74
N THR A 47 3.84 7.46 -5.78
CA THR A 47 3.04 7.97 -4.66
C THR A 47 1.99 8.99 -5.07
N ALA A 48 2.18 9.66 -6.22
CA ALA A 48 1.16 10.52 -6.84
C ALA A 48 0.19 9.77 -7.76
N GLY A 49 0.32 8.44 -7.92
CA GLY A 49 -0.53 7.63 -8.78
C GLY A 49 -0.31 7.79 -10.28
N ARG A 50 0.78 8.46 -10.70
CA ARG A 50 1.15 8.61 -12.11
C ARG A 50 1.77 7.34 -12.70
N LYS A 51 2.32 6.47 -11.84
CA LYS A 51 2.84 5.15 -12.19
C LYS A 51 2.37 4.13 -11.18
N SER A 52 2.14 2.89 -11.64
CA SER A 52 1.89 1.79 -10.72
C SER A 52 3.20 1.26 -10.15
N LEU A 53 3.16 0.72 -8.93
CA LEU A 53 4.32 0.03 -8.34
C LEU A 53 4.73 -1.18 -9.20
N ARG A 54 3.75 -1.88 -9.78
CA ARG A 54 3.99 -3.04 -10.66
C ARG A 54 4.81 -2.66 -11.88
N ASP A 55 4.56 -1.50 -12.48
CA ASP A 55 5.35 -0.98 -13.61
C ASP A 55 6.75 -0.53 -13.18
N ALA A 56 6.92 -0.10 -11.93
CA ALA A 56 8.20 0.32 -11.39
C ALA A 56 9.15 -0.85 -11.12
N VAL A 57 8.64 -2.06 -10.84
CA VAL A 57 9.47 -3.25 -10.58
C VAL A 57 10.39 -3.60 -11.74
N THR A 58 9.96 -3.36 -12.98
CA THR A 58 10.80 -3.60 -14.18
C THR A 58 11.65 -2.39 -14.56
N SER A 59 11.63 -1.32 -13.76
CA SER A 59 12.38 -0.09 -14.03
C SER A 59 13.88 -0.28 -13.76
N PRO A 60 14.75 0.06 -14.72
CA PRO A 60 16.20 0.07 -14.50
C PRO A 60 16.62 1.03 -13.37
N VAL A 61 15.85 2.10 -13.14
CA VAL A 61 16.09 3.07 -12.07
C VAL A 61 15.87 2.44 -10.70
N LEU A 62 14.83 1.61 -10.56
CA LEU A 62 14.56 0.89 -9.32
C LEU A 62 15.67 -0.12 -9.02
N ALA A 63 16.07 -0.92 -10.02
CA ALA A 63 17.15 -1.90 -9.89
C ALA A 63 18.48 -1.23 -9.48
N ARG A 64 18.89 -0.17 -10.19
CA ARG A 64 20.11 0.60 -9.86
C ARG A 64 20.13 1.09 -8.42
N ALA A 65 18.99 1.52 -7.89
CA ALA A 65 18.88 2.04 -6.53
C ALA A 65 18.85 0.93 -5.46
N LEU A 66 18.21 -0.21 -5.74
CA LEU A 66 17.96 -1.26 -4.75
C LEU A 66 18.96 -2.42 -4.79
N ASP A 67 19.51 -2.76 -5.96
CA ASP A 67 20.41 -3.91 -6.12
C ASP A 67 21.61 -3.85 -5.15
N PRO A 68 22.30 -2.70 -4.97
CA PRO A 68 23.41 -2.63 -4.02
C PRO A 68 22.97 -2.84 -2.56
N LEU A 69 21.77 -2.36 -2.21
CA LEU A 69 21.20 -2.53 -0.87
C LEU A 69 20.83 -3.99 -0.61
N MET A 70 20.31 -4.68 -1.63
CA MET A 70 19.96 -6.09 -1.56
C MET A 70 21.20 -6.97 -1.45
N GLU A 71 22.26 -6.64 -2.17
CA GLU A 71 23.55 -7.33 -2.07
C GLU A 71 24.12 -7.18 -0.65
N GLN A 72 24.16 -5.95 -0.11
CA GLN A 72 24.60 -5.69 1.25
C GLN A 72 23.74 -6.43 2.29
N ALA A 73 22.42 -6.44 2.12
CA ALA A 73 21.50 -7.15 3.01
C ALA A 73 21.73 -8.67 2.96
N SER A 74 21.96 -9.23 1.77
CA SER A 74 22.26 -10.65 1.57
C SER A 74 23.58 -11.05 2.21
N GLU A 75 24.62 -10.23 2.07
CA GLU A 75 25.90 -10.44 2.75
C GLU A 75 25.74 -10.38 4.28
N HIS A 76 25.04 -9.36 4.78
CA HIS A 76 24.78 -9.24 6.21
C HIS A 76 24.03 -10.46 6.75
N TYR A 77 22.94 -10.87 6.09
CA TYR A 77 22.13 -12.02 6.48
C TYR A 77 22.92 -13.34 6.49
N ARG A 78 23.80 -13.55 5.51
CA ARG A 78 24.68 -14.73 5.47
C ARG A 78 25.65 -14.80 6.64
N ASN A 79 26.05 -13.65 7.18
CA ASN A 79 26.98 -13.54 8.30
C ASN A 79 26.32 -13.62 9.68
N LEU A 80 24.98 -13.62 9.75
CA LEU A 80 24.26 -13.80 11.00
C LEU A 80 24.35 -15.25 11.49
N SER A 81 24.46 -15.39 12.81
CA SER A 81 24.24 -16.67 13.49
C SER A 81 22.78 -17.11 13.40
N GLU A 82 22.51 -18.38 13.68
CA GLU A 82 21.14 -18.90 13.69
C GLU A 82 20.25 -18.18 14.70
N GLN A 83 20.79 -17.89 15.89
CA GLN A 83 20.07 -17.14 16.91
C GLN A 83 19.70 -15.72 16.45
N GLU A 84 20.63 -15.00 15.80
CA GLU A 84 20.35 -13.67 15.27
C GLU A 84 19.33 -13.70 14.12
N ARG A 85 19.32 -14.77 13.32
CA ARG A 85 18.29 -14.97 12.28
C ARG A 85 16.91 -15.22 12.89
N GLU A 86 16.82 -16.05 13.93
CA GLU A 86 15.57 -16.28 14.67
C GLU A 86 15.06 -15.00 15.33
N GLU A 87 15.95 -14.18 15.89
CA GLU A 87 15.60 -12.88 16.45
C GLU A 87 15.06 -11.93 15.37
N LEU A 88 15.71 -11.83 14.21
CA LEU A 88 15.21 -11.03 13.09
C LEU A 88 13.86 -11.53 12.57
N ALA A 89 13.66 -12.84 12.48
CA ALA A 89 12.38 -13.42 12.07
C ALA A 89 11.26 -13.02 13.06
N ARG A 90 11.53 -13.16 14.36
CA ARG A 90 10.60 -12.76 15.43
C ARG A 90 10.28 -11.27 15.39
N THR A 91 11.28 -10.41 15.18
CA THR A 91 11.08 -8.96 15.04
C THR A 91 10.23 -8.64 13.81
N GLY A 92 10.48 -9.29 12.68
CA GLY A 92 9.67 -9.12 11.47
C GLY A 92 8.21 -9.52 11.69
N GLU A 93 7.97 -10.69 12.30
CA GLU A 93 6.61 -11.15 12.63
C GLU A 93 5.86 -10.17 13.53
N GLN A 94 6.54 -9.64 14.56
CA GLN A 94 5.96 -8.63 15.45
C GLN A 94 5.58 -7.35 14.70
N GLN A 95 6.44 -6.86 13.82
CA GLN A 95 6.16 -5.67 13.00
C GLN A 95 4.95 -5.90 12.08
N PHE A 96 4.81 -7.08 11.46
CA PHE A 96 3.65 -7.41 10.64
C PHE A 96 2.36 -7.62 11.44
N GLU A 97 2.47 -8.08 12.69
CA GLU A 97 1.33 -8.19 13.61
C GLU A 97 0.86 -6.81 14.07
N GLU A 98 1.78 -5.92 14.44
CA GLU A 98 1.48 -4.52 14.78
C GLU A 98 0.78 -3.80 13.63
N LEU A 99 1.29 -3.97 12.39
CA LEU A 99 0.65 -3.40 11.21
C LEU A 99 -0.79 -3.90 11.05
N ARG A 100 -1.04 -5.21 11.19
CA ARG A 100 -2.39 -5.80 11.13
C ARG A 100 -3.32 -5.24 12.21
N GLN A 101 -2.83 -5.09 13.44
CA GLN A 101 -3.59 -4.52 14.55
C GLN A 101 -3.92 -3.05 14.32
N GLU A 102 -3.01 -2.27 13.73
CA GLU A 102 -3.28 -0.89 13.33
C GLU A 102 -4.39 -0.80 12.26
N GLU A 103 -4.47 -1.77 11.33
CA GLU A 103 -5.56 -1.82 10.35
C GLU A 103 -6.90 -2.15 11.00
N GLU A 104 -6.93 -3.13 11.91
CA GLU A 104 -8.13 -3.55 12.61
C GLU A 104 -8.66 -2.46 13.56
N ALA A 105 -7.75 -1.68 14.17
CA ALA A 105 -8.09 -0.55 15.03
C ALA A 105 -8.46 0.73 14.25
N ALA A 106 -8.13 0.83 12.96
CA ALA A 106 -8.51 1.96 12.14
C ALA A 106 -10.04 1.99 11.97
N PRO A 107 -10.73 3.10 12.31
CA PRO A 107 -12.17 3.15 12.23
C PRO A 107 -12.61 2.91 10.79
N ALA A 108 -13.58 2.00 10.61
CA ALA A 108 -14.24 1.66 9.35
C ALA A 108 -15.06 2.84 8.78
N ALA A 109 -14.45 3.99 8.55
CA ALA A 109 -15.05 5.12 7.87
C ALA A 109 -14.88 4.91 6.37
N GLY A 110 -15.66 4.00 5.77
CA GLY A 110 -15.60 3.84 4.30
C GLY A 110 -16.31 2.65 3.67
N ARG A 111 -16.80 1.65 4.41
CA ARG A 111 -17.71 0.64 3.82
C ARG A 111 -19.13 1.23 3.71
N ARG A 112 -19.30 2.31 2.95
CA ARG A 112 -20.61 2.60 2.37
C ARG A 112 -20.84 1.53 1.33
N ARG A 113 -21.74 0.58 1.62
CA ARG A 113 -22.52 -0.04 0.56
C ARG A 113 -23.19 1.13 -0.19
N PRO A 114 -23.26 1.11 -1.52
CA PRO A 114 -24.28 1.88 -2.20
C PRO A 114 -25.62 1.33 -1.67
N ASP A 115 -26.30 2.12 -0.86
CA ASP A 115 -27.75 2.18 -0.96
C ASP A 115 -28.03 2.69 -2.37
N ASP A 116 -28.28 1.79 -3.31
CA ASP A 116 -29.41 1.95 -4.22
C ASP A 116 -30.57 1.36 -3.39
N ASP A 117 -31.57 2.05 -2.84
CA ASP A 117 -32.34 3.19 -3.37
C ASP A 117 -32.65 3.04 -4.87
N ASP A 118 -32.82 1.79 -5.33
CA ASP A 118 -33.75 1.48 -6.39
C ASP A 118 -35.11 1.25 -5.75
N GLU A 119 -35.88 2.33 -5.85
CA GLU A 119 -37.32 2.44 -5.76
C GLU A 119 -38.06 1.11 -5.99
N ASP A 120 -39.03 0.83 -5.13
CA ASP A 120 -40.16 -0.05 -5.41
C ASP A 120 -40.91 0.48 -6.66
N GLU A 121 -40.33 0.36 -7.86
CA GLU A 121 -41.05 0.50 -9.11
C GLU A 121 -41.88 -0.78 -9.28
N ASP A 122 -43.08 -0.74 -8.73
CA ASP A 122 -44.15 -1.68 -9.03
C ASP A 122 -44.46 -1.67 -10.54
N PHE A 123 -43.75 -2.52 -11.29
CA PHE A 123 -43.95 -2.75 -12.72
C PHE A 123 -45.25 -3.52 -13.04
N SER A 124 -46.16 -3.69 -12.08
CA SER A 124 -47.39 -4.49 -12.26
C SER A 124 -48.59 -3.70 -12.80
N ASP A 125 -48.58 -2.36 -12.74
CA ASP A 125 -49.81 -1.55 -12.93
C ASP A 125 -49.77 -0.54 -14.08
N ARG A 126 -48.90 -0.72 -15.07
CA ARG A 126 -48.93 0.08 -16.32
C ARG A 126 -49.46 -0.73 -17.51
N ASN A 127 -50.76 -1.01 -17.47
CA ASN A 127 -51.53 -1.32 -18.66
C ASN A 127 -51.73 -0.04 -19.49
N TRP A 128 -50.98 0.13 -20.59
CA TRP A 128 -51.35 1.06 -21.65
C TRP A 128 -50.92 0.55 -23.05
N ILE A 129 -51.93 0.44 -23.93
CA ILE A 129 -51.92 0.15 -25.39
C ILE A 129 -51.98 -1.37 -25.72
N ARG A 130 -53.12 -1.91 -26.18
CA ARG A 130 -53.93 -1.47 -27.34
C ARG A 130 -55.42 -1.75 -27.19
#